data_AF-A0A1F6D0J3-F1
#
_entry.id   AF-A0A1F6D0J3-F1
#
_cell.length_a   1.000
_cell.length_b   1.000
_cell.length_c   1.000
_cell.angle_alpha   90.00
_cell.angle_beta   90.00
_cell.angle_gamma   90.00
#
_symmetry.space_group_name_H-M   'P 1'
#
loop_
_entity.id
_entity.type
_entity.pdbx_description
1 polymer ?
#
loop_
_entity_poly.entity_id
_entity_poly.type
_entity_poly.pdbx_seq_one_letter_code
_entity_poly.pdbx_strand_id
1 'polypeptide(L)'
;MGWALILTASYSPAFGQGLPGVATIRDLDRRAGLHFAIMSDNKGDSPLSSVECARMAAWVEEGRTAFVIGMGDHLKHGWENSFIPWIQGDRWWRTHFYPNVADGENEHYSPTHRQSDYGGGAPILRLADLHAHAKTVVRENGCEYYAKIRHKGYTVHLLQMHFSDSPKEPEIAFPEESRAWMTQTLAGIEKGEKDLIVVGAHSIKGYWDDELNPEQRRTLLHKADLVLSGTTHNFRVWVPEGFEDGSAVCINTGAVNYPGYMSAEGYVEVHVMEPGGEIVGQYVDLTQTERRLQRGRFAWVKPRGDRMRLADLRPLEKGEDMAEVVGTLKDSVSARDLSRELSALLKAKTGADAAQVGARTGLPAGPVTREAAWRVFLKNRNLMVVRVPRAQADSVTARLRLGPVALKGDFIRVAVPHPTVSEVLAWAGLTHRAVEPQGIRDYGLREVDLLVAWLNGR
;
A
#
# COMPACT_ATOMS: atom_id res chain seq x y z
N MET A 1 13.09 -7.70 -21.70
CA MET A 1 13.73 -8.24 -20.48
C MET A 1 12.88 -9.38 -19.97
N GLY A 2 13.35 -10.62 -20.13
CA GLY A 2 12.67 -11.80 -19.61
C GLY A 2 12.79 -11.82 -18.10
N TRP A 3 11.66 -11.82 -17.39
CA TRP A 3 11.64 -12.03 -15.95
C TRP A 3 12.01 -13.48 -15.69
N ALA A 4 13.30 -13.74 -15.45
CA ALA A 4 13.73 -15.00 -14.90
C ALA A 4 13.07 -15.13 -13.53
N LEU A 5 12.17 -16.11 -13.40
CA LEU A 5 11.61 -16.53 -12.13
C LEU A 5 12.81 -17.05 -11.32
N ILE A 6 13.41 -16.21 -10.49
CA ILE A 6 14.42 -16.66 -9.52
C ILE A 6 13.65 -17.57 -8.58
N LEU A 7 13.82 -18.88 -8.78
CA LEU A 7 13.49 -19.91 -7.83
C LEU A 7 14.35 -19.63 -6.59
N THR A 8 13.86 -18.78 -5.70
CA THR A 8 14.42 -18.63 -4.36
C THR A 8 14.30 -19.99 -3.71
N ALA A 9 15.44 -20.66 -3.51
CA ALA A 9 15.51 -21.82 -2.63
C ALA A 9 14.76 -21.46 -1.34
N SER A 10 13.80 -22.30 -0.96
CA SER A 10 12.93 -22.10 0.20
C SER A 10 13.76 -22.15 1.49
N TYR A 11 14.39 -21.04 1.81
CA TYR A 11 14.99 -20.78 3.10
C TYR A 11 13.85 -20.48 4.07
N SER A 12 13.46 -21.48 4.84
CA SER A 12 12.58 -21.29 5.99
C SER A 12 13.46 -21.07 7.23
N PRO A 13 13.75 -19.82 7.64
CA PRO A 13 14.43 -19.59 8.90
C PRO A 13 13.62 -20.20 10.05
N ALA A 14 14.29 -20.72 11.07
CA ALA A 14 13.60 -21.23 12.25
C ALA A 14 12.82 -20.09 12.94
N PHE A 15 11.59 -20.39 13.36
CA PHE A 15 10.71 -19.46 14.05
C PHE A 15 11.41 -18.77 15.24
N GLY A 16 11.25 -17.45 15.37
CA GLY A 16 11.86 -16.67 16.46
C GLY A 16 13.35 -16.34 16.30
N GLN A 17 13.99 -16.75 15.20
CA GLN A 17 15.35 -16.32 14.90
C GLN A 17 15.36 -14.86 14.43
N GLY A 18 15.50 -13.93 15.38
CA GLY A 18 16.02 -12.63 15.01
C GLY A 18 15.88 -11.49 16.00
N LEU A 19 14.96 -11.56 16.95
CA LEU A 19 14.70 -10.47 17.90
C LEU A 19 14.38 -11.07 19.28
N PRO A 20 15.41 -11.43 20.08
CA PRO A 20 15.21 -12.03 21.41
C PRO A 20 14.29 -11.17 22.28
N GLY A 21 13.22 -11.74 22.83
CA GLY A 21 12.25 -11.02 23.68
C GLY A 21 11.16 -10.24 22.93
N VAL A 22 10.93 -10.52 21.65
CA VAL A 22 9.76 -10.04 20.89
C VAL A 22 8.84 -11.22 20.63
N ALA A 23 7.64 -11.21 21.21
CA ALA A 23 6.61 -12.23 20.97
C ALA A 23 5.37 -11.65 20.29
N THR A 24 5.13 -10.35 20.47
CA THR A 24 3.98 -9.63 19.93
C THR A 24 4.42 -8.32 19.28
N ILE A 25 3.54 -7.71 18.46
CA ILE A 25 3.84 -6.42 17.84
C ILE A 25 3.96 -5.29 18.87
N ARG A 26 3.23 -5.40 19.99
CA ARG A 26 3.36 -4.49 21.14
C ARG A 26 4.73 -4.58 21.80
N ASP A 27 5.40 -5.75 21.74
CA ASP A 27 6.78 -5.87 22.22
C ASP A 27 7.76 -5.12 21.32
N LEU A 28 7.52 -5.08 19.99
CA LEU A 28 8.29 -4.23 19.07
C LEU A 28 8.09 -2.75 19.43
N ASP A 29 6.84 -2.30 19.54
CA ASP A 29 6.53 -0.89 19.83
C ASP A 29 7.17 -0.41 21.14
N ARG A 30 7.11 -1.25 22.19
CA ARG A 30 7.65 -0.93 23.51
C ARG A 30 9.18 -0.82 23.50
N ARG A 31 9.86 -1.60 22.65
CA ARG A 31 11.33 -1.70 22.62
C ARG A 31 11.98 -0.81 21.57
N ALA A 32 11.21 -0.29 20.64
CA ALA A 32 11.70 0.63 19.63
C ALA A 32 12.06 1.98 20.28
N GLY A 33 13.27 2.47 20.02
CA GLY A 33 13.66 3.85 20.31
C GLY A 33 12.95 4.84 19.38
N LEU A 34 12.68 4.40 18.15
CA LEU A 34 11.91 5.12 17.14
C LEU A 34 10.96 4.15 16.43
N HIS A 35 9.68 4.52 16.27
CA HIS A 35 8.69 3.79 15.49
C HIS A 35 7.99 4.78 14.55
N PHE A 36 7.93 4.50 13.25
CA PHE A 36 7.18 5.30 12.28
C PHE A 36 6.48 4.42 11.24
N ALA A 37 5.50 4.97 10.53
CA ALA A 37 4.75 4.26 9.50
C ALA A 37 4.95 4.87 8.11
N ILE A 38 4.68 4.09 7.06
CA ILE A 38 4.76 4.49 5.66
C ILE A 38 3.51 3.97 4.94
N MET A 39 2.82 4.84 4.21
CA MET A 39 1.59 4.52 3.47
C MET A 39 1.65 5.06 2.04
N SER A 40 0.90 4.45 1.13
CA SER A 40 0.77 4.87 -0.27
C SER A 40 -0.60 4.49 -0.83
N ASP A 41 -1.00 5.13 -1.93
CA ASP A 41 -2.04 4.62 -2.82
C ASP A 41 -3.39 4.35 -2.11
N ASN A 42 -3.87 5.33 -1.34
CA ASN A 42 -5.25 5.35 -0.84
C ASN A 42 -6.21 6.10 -1.78
N LYS A 43 -5.71 6.81 -2.81
CA LYS A 43 -6.48 7.38 -3.95
C LYS A 43 -7.76 8.15 -3.55
N GLY A 44 -7.71 8.92 -2.47
CA GLY A 44 -8.81 9.72 -1.95
C GLY A 44 -9.54 9.09 -0.77
N ASP A 45 -9.34 7.80 -0.49
CA ASP A 45 -9.91 7.11 0.66
C ASP A 45 -9.30 7.56 1.98
N SER A 46 -10.08 7.44 3.05
CA SER A 46 -9.68 7.79 4.41
C SER A 46 -10.40 6.90 5.43
N PRO A 47 -10.12 7.03 6.73
CA PRO A 47 -10.91 6.36 7.78
C PRO A 47 -12.42 6.65 7.71
N LEU A 48 -12.83 7.70 7.01
CA LEU A 48 -14.23 8.07 6.81
C LEU A 48 -14.92 7.26 5.70
N SER A 49 -14.15 6.65 4.79
CA SER A 49 -14.67 5.94 3.61
C SER A 49 -14.25 4.48 3.51
N SER A 50 -13.17 4.09 4.18
CA SER A 50 -12.55 2.76 4.07
C SER A 50 -12.25 2.18 5.45
N VAL A 51 -12.58 0.89 5.62
CA VAL A 51 -12.25 0.14 6.83
C VAL A 51 -10.74 -0.12 6.94
N GLU A 52 -10.03 -0.26 5.82
CA GLU A 52 -8.58 -0.44 5.77
C GLU A 52 -7.87 0.83 6.24
N CYS A 53 -8.27 2.01 5.75
CA CYS A 53 -7.76 3.27 6.28
C CYS A 53 -8.09 3.44 7.76
N ALA A 54 -9.29 3.07 8.19
CA ALA A 54 -9.69 3.15 9.60
C ALA A 54 -8.84 2.24 10.49
N ARG A 55 -8.54 1.01 10.04
CA ARG A 55 -7.59 0.09 10.69
C ARG A 55 -6.20 0.70 10.78
N MET A 56 -5.66 1.15 9.65
CA MET A 56 -4.34 1.77 9.61
C MET A 56 -4.26 2.93 10.60
N ALA A 57 -5.23 3.84 10.60
CA ALA A 57 -5.23 4.99 11.50
C ALA A 57 -5.28 4.56 12.98
N ALA A 58 -6.16 3.62 13.34
CA ALA A 58 -6.26 3.10 14.70
C ALA A 58 -4.98 2.37 15.15
N TRP A 59 -4.34 1.64 14.24
CA TRP A 59 -3.13 0.85 14.50
C TRP A 59 -1.87 1.70 14.60
N VAL A 60 -1.76 2.76 13.80
CA VAL A 60 -0.75 3.82 13.94
C VAL A 60 -0.87 4.52 15.30
N GLU A 61 -2.10 4.81 15.74
CA GLU A 61 -2.34 5.38 17.07
C GLU A 61 -2.00 4.39 18.19
N GLU A 62 -2.47 3.14 18.11
CA GLU A 62 -2.19 2.08 19.09
C GLU A 62 -0.67 1.85 19.25
N GLY A 63 0.05 1.80 18.13
CA GLY A 63 1.50 1.59 18.10
C GLY A 63 2.32 2.80 18.58
N ARG A 64 1.67 3.93 18.90
CA ARG A 64 2.31 5.20 19.27
C ARG A 64 3.39 5.62 18.26
N THR A 65 3.07 5.43 16.99
CA THR A 65 3.92 5.81 15.87
C THR A 65 4.30 7.29 16.00
N ALA A 66 5.58 7.63 15.75
CA ALA A 66 6.09 8.99 15.87
C ALA A 66 5.61 9.90 14.74
N PHE A 67 5.53 9.36 13.52
CA PHE A 67 5.05 10.05 12.32
C PHE A 67 4.72 9.04 11.20
N VAL A 68 4.08 9.53 10.15
CA VAL A 68 3.72 8.77 8.96
C VAL A 68 4.31 9.41 7.71
N ILE A 69 4.97 8.62 6.87
CA ILE A 69 5.45 9.02 5.55
C ILE A 69 4.39 8.62 4.52
N GLY A 70 3.93 9.57 3.72
CA GLY A 70 3.08 9.31 2.56
C GLY A 70 3.93 9.19 1.30
N MET A 71 3.76 8.12 0.53
CA MET A 71 4.48 7.91 -0.74
C MET A 71 3.72 8.37 -1.97
N GLY A 72 2.61 9.09 -1.80
CA GLY A 72 1.85 9.71 -2.88
C GLY A 72 0.60 8.93 -3.27
N ASP A 73 -0.12 9.48 -4.25
CA ASP A 73 -1.39 8.96 -4.74
C ASP A 73 -2.44 8.82 -3.63
N HIS A 74 -2.46 9.85 -2.78
CA HIS A 74 -3.42 10.06 -1.71
C HIS A 74 -4.72 10.69 -2.22
N LEU A 75 -4.70 11.26 -3.42
CA LEU A 75 -5.84 11.90 -4.08
C LEU A 75 -6.09 11.33 -5.48
N LYS A 76 -7.29 11.57 -6.02
CA LYS A 76 -7.67 11.20 -7.39
C LYS A 76 -8.67 12.19 -7.98
N HIS A 77 -8.43 12.65 -9.21
CA HIS A 77 -9.39 13.52 -9.91
C HIS A 77 -10.68 12.78 -10.27
N GLY A 78 -11.81 13.48 -10.17
CA GLY A 78 -13.14 12.94 -10.48
C GLY A 78 -13.68 11.93 -9.46
N TRP A 79 -12.94 11.64 -8.39
CA TRP A 79 -13.37 10.79 -7.27
C TRP A 79 -13.69 11.65 -6.05
N GLU A 80 -14.48 11.11 -5.12
CA GLU A 80 -14.59 11.73 -3.79
C GLU A 80 -13.26 11.54 -3.05
N ASN A 81 -12.74 12.64 -2.48
CA ASN A 81 -11.47 12.64 -1.77
C ASN A 81 -11.72 12.90 -0.28
N SER A 82 -12.27 11.91 0.43
CA SER A 82 -12.54 11.98 1.87
C SER A 82 -11.25 12.15 2.71
N PHE A 83 -10.09 11.85 2.12
CA PHE A 83 -8.76 12.08 2.68
C PHE A 83 -8.50 13.55 3.06
N ILE A 84 -8.91 14.52 2.23
CA ILE A 84 -8.69 15.94 2.49
C ILE A 84 -9.38 16.40 3.78
N PRO A 85 -10.71 16.27 3.95
CA PRO A 85 -11.37 16.71 5.18
C PRO A 85 -10.91 15.93 6.40
N TRP A 86 -10.50 14.65 6.25
CA TRP A 86 -9.92 13.88 7.35
C TRP A 86 -8.58 14.46 7.82
N ILE A 87 -7.59 14.63 6.93
CA ILE A 87 -6.28 15.19 7.29
C ILE A 87 -6.40 16.61 7.85
N GLN A 88 -7.33 17.42 7.33
CA GLN A 88 -7.57 18.77 7.85
C GLN A 88 -8.22 18.77 9.24
N GLY A 89 -9.10 17.80 9.51
CA GLY A 89 -9.84 17.68 10.76
C GLY A 89 -9.09 16.97 11.89
N ASP A 90 -8.19 16.05 11.55
CA ASP A 90 -7.38 15.32 12.52
C ASP A 90 -6.06 16.03 12.81
N ARG A 91 -5.96 16.62 14.00
CA ARG A 91 -4.78 17.40 14.42
C ARG A 91 -3.50 16.57 14.41
N TRP A 92 -3.55 15.31 14.82
CA TRP A 92 -2.34 14.50 14.91
C TRP A 92 -1.81 14.19 13.52
N TRP A 93 -2.69 13.71 12.64
CA TRP A 93 -2.32 13.39 11.25
C TRP A 93 -1.82 14.64 10.51
N ARG A 94 -2.50 15.78 10.69
CA ARG A 94 -2.08 17.06 10.10
C ARG A 94 -0.63 17.44 10.45
N THR A 95 -0.17 17.14 11.66
CA THR A 95 1.15 17.55 12.16
C THR A 95 2.15 16.40 12.27
N HIS A 96 1.83 15.21 11.76
CA HIS A 96 2.73 14.05 11.79
C HIS A 96 2.73 13.28 10.48
N PHE A 97 2.04 13.76 9.45
CA PHE A 97 2.04 13.18 8.12
C PHE A 97 2.97 13.96 7.18
N TYR A 98 3.83 13.22 6.47
CA TYR A 98 4.82 13.75 5.53
C TYR A 98 4.50 13.25 4.12
N PRO A 99 3.58 13.90 3.38
CA PRO A 99 3.14 13.46 2.06
C PRO A 99 4.21 13.67 0.99
N ASN A 100 4.31 12.73 0.06
CA ASN A 100 4.93 12.92 -1.24
C ASN A 100 3.92 13.57 -2.22
N VAL A 101 4.41 14.33 -3.19
CA VAL A 101 3.60 14.77 -4.33
C VAL A 101 3.77 13.76 -5.45
N ALA A 102 2.71 13.08 -5.84
CA ALA A 102 2.70 12.11 -6.93
C ALA A 102 1.61 12.43 -7.97
N ASP A 103 1.31 11.45 -8.81
CA ASP A 103 0.43 11.61 -9.97
C ASP A 103 -1.01 11.91 -9.56
N GLY A 104 -1.51 11.26 -8.51
CA GLY A 104 -2.84 11.49 -7.97
C GLY A 104 -3.02 12.91 -7.44
N GLU A 105 -1.99 13.46 -6.80
CA GLU A 105 -1.98 14.86 -6.35
C GLU A 105 -1.92 15.82 -7.54
N ASN A 106 -1.07 15.55 -8.53
CA ASN A 106 -1.00 16.34 -9.76
C ASN A 106 -2.35 16.36 -10.48
N GLU A 107 -2.93 15.20 -10.72
CA GLU A 107 -4.23 15.05 -11.39
C GLU A 107 -5.34 15.80 -10.63
N HIS A 108 -5.33 15.74 -9.30
CA HIS A 108 -6.35 16.39 -8.48
C HIS A 108 -6.22 17.92 -8.48
N TYR A 109 -5.03 18.46 -8.20
CA TYR A 109 -4.83 19.89 -7.97
C TYR A 109 -4.48 20.69 -9.21
N SER A 110 -3.91 20.08 -10.24
CA SER A 110 -3.45 20.83 -11.39
C SER A 110 -4.63 21.38 -12.20
N PRO A 111 -4.50 22.56 -12.84
CA PRO A 111 -5.55 23.10 -13.69
C PRO A 111 -5.91 22.23 -14.91
N THR A 112 -4.98 21.37 -15.36
CA THR A 112 -5.19 20.51 -16.53
C THR A 112 -5.61 19.09 -16.18
N HIS A 113 -5.59 18.75 -14.88
CA HIS A 113 -5.91 17.43 -14.34
C HIS A 113 -5.09 16.31 -15.00
N ARG A 114 -3.83 16.57 -15.33
CA ARG A 114 -2.90 15.58 -15.89
C ARG A 114 -1.92 15.12 -14.83
N GLN A 115 -1.63 13.82 -14.82
CA GLN A 115 -0.60 13.23 -13.98
C GLN A 115 0.79 13.85 -14.24
N SER A 116 1.05 14.25 -15.49
CA SER A 116 2.30 14.87 -15.94
C SER A 116 2.50 16.32 -15.55
N ASP A 117 1.56 16.95 -14.83
CA ASP A 117 1.69 18.34 -14.42
C ASP A 117 2.67 18.44 -13.24
N TYR A 118 3.96 18.34 -13.54
CA TYR A 118 5.05 18.27 -12.58
C TYR A 118 4.94 19.37 -11.51
N GLY A 119 4.74 18.95 -10.26
CA GLY A 119 4.59 19.83 -9.11
C GLY A 119 3.21 20.47 -8.94
N GLY A 120 2.24 20.20 -9.82
CA GLY A 120 0.85 20.65 -9.69
C GLY A 120 0.18 20.16 -8.40
N GLY A 121 0.63 19.03 -7.85
CA GLY A 121 0.17 18.46 -6.60
C GLY A 121 0.72 19.10 -5.31
N ALA A 122 1.61 20.10 -5.42
CA ALA A 122 2.17 20.84 -4.28
C ALA A 122 1.18 21.30 -3.20
N PRO A 123 -0.09 21.66 -3.49
CA PRO A 123 -1.05 22.03 -2.45
C PRO A 123 -1.26 20.97 -1.34
N ILE A 124 -1.01 19.68 -1.60
CA ILE A 124 -1.08 18.64 -0.55
C ILE A 124 -0.10 18.93 0.60
N LEU A 125 1.06 19.53 0.31
CA LEU A 125 2.08 19.86 1.30
C LEU A 125 1.62 20.95 2.28
N ARG A 126 0.54 21.68 1.95
CA ARG A 126 -0.10 22.66 2.85
C ARG A 126 -1.22 22.04 3.70
N LEU A 127 -1.73 20.88 3.29
CA LEU A 127 -2.67 20.12 4.11
C LEU A 127 -1.97 19.53 5.32
N ALA A 128 -0.76 18.98 5.12
CA ALA A 128 0.16 18.65 6.18
C ALA A 128 0.88 19.92 6.67
N ASP A 129 0.90 20.20 7.96
CA ASP A 129 1.55 21.41 8.50
C ASP A 129 3.06 21.17 8.66
N LEU A 130 3.77 20.87 7.57
CA LEU A 130 5.16 20.39 7.57
C LEU A 130 6.12 21.27 8.38
N HIS A 131 5.94 22.59 8.32
CA HIS A 131 6.78 23.56 9.03
C HIS A 131 6.54 23.59 10.54
N ALA A 132 5.37 23.16 11.02
CA ALA A 132 5.07 23.16 12.46
C ALA A 132 5.86 22.11 13.25
N HIS A 133 6.42 21.09 12.59
CA HIS A 133 6.93 19.91 13.29
C HIS A 133 8.24 19.33 12.72
N ALA A 134 8.78 19.88 11.64
CA ALA A 134 10.12 19.57 11.16
C ALA A 134 10.83 20.84 10.65
N LYS A 135 12.17 20.83 10.70
CA LYS A 135 12.94 21.78 9.90
C LYS A 135 12.89 21.30 8.47
N THR A 136 12.08 21.97 7.65
CA THR A 136 11.88 21.62 6.25
C THR A 136 12.52 22.63 5.32
N VAL A 137 13.05 22.12 4.21
CA VAL A 137 13.50 22.90 3.06
C VAL A 137 12.73 22.36 1.86
N VAL A 138 11.70 23.08 1.44
CA VAL A 138 10.97 22.79 0.20
C VAL A 138 11.77 23.38 -0.95
N ARG A 139 12.02 22.57 -1.97
CA ARG A 139 12.73 23.02 -3.19
C ARG A 139 11.85 24.02 -3.93
N GLU A 140 12.46 24.87 -4.75
CA GLU A 140 11.75 25.90 -5.53
C GLU A 140 10.68 25.34 -6.48
N ASN A 141 10.76 24.06 -6.87
CA ASN A 141 9.72 23.39 -7.67
C ASN A 141 8.42 23.11 -6.88
N GLY A 142 8.42 23.32 -5.56
CA GLY A 142 7.25 23.24 -4.70
C GLY A 142 6.76 21.83 -4.37
N CYS A 143 7.35 20.77 -4.94
CA CYS A 143 6.89 19.39 -4.75
C CYS A 143 7.91 18.47 -4.08
N GLU A 144 9.20 18.83 -4.13
CA GLU A 144 10.28 18.10 -3.49
C GLU A 144 10.72 18.80 -2.22
N TYR A 145 11.07 18.03 -1.19
CA TYR A 145 11.51 18.63 0.06
C TYR A 145 12.41 17.72 0.89
N TYR A 146 13.24 18.36 1.70
CA TYR A 146 14.03 17.75 2.75
C TYR A 146 13.43 18.13 4.11
N ALA A 147 13.21 17.16 4.98
CA ALA A 147 12.72 17.35 6.34
C ALA A 147 13.67 16.71 7.36
N LYS A 148 14.00 17.46 8.41
CA LYS A 148 14.73 16.97 9.58
C LYS A 148 13.76 16.79 10.76
N ILE A 149 13.38 15.54 11.01
CA ILE A 149 12.39 15.13 12.01
C ILE A 149 13.13 14.66 13.27
N ARG A 150 12.75 15.14 14.45
CA ARG A 150 13.40 14.73 15.72
C ARG A 150 12.41 14.01 16.63
N HIS A 151 12.80 12.86 17.17
CA HIS A 151 11.97 12.10 18.11
C HIS A 151 12.83 11.26 19.04
N LYS A 152 12.65 11.40 20.37
CA LYS A 152 13.36 10.61 21.41
C LYS A 152 14.89 10.50 21.21
N GLY A 153 15.51 11.60 20.78
CA GLY A 153 16.97 11.65 20.51
C GLY A 153 17.40 11.08 19.16
N TYR A 154 16.48 10.52 18.37
CA TYR A 154 16.71 10.19 16.96
C TYR A 154 16.45 11.39 16.07
N THR A 155 17.17 11.42 14.95
CA THR A 155 16.92 12.35 13.84
C THR A 155 16.63 11.57 12.57
N VAL A 156 15.48 11.80 11.95
CA VAL A 156 15.17 11.26 10.63
C VAL A 156 15.35 12.37 9.59
N HIS A 157 16.23 12.12 8.64
CA HIS A 157 16.48 12.91 7.46
C HIS A 157 15.64 12.35 6.33
N LEU A 158 14.48 12.95 6.08
CA LEU A 158 13.54 12.54 5.04
C LEU A 158 13.72 13.41 3.79
N LEU A 159 13.99 12.78 2.64
CA LEU A 159 13.95 13.43 1.34
C LEU A 159 12.77 12.84 0.56
N GLN A 160 11.85 13.69 0.11
CA GLN A 160 10.74 13.30 -0.77
C GLN A 160 10.97 13.89 -2.16
N MET A 161 11.06 13.00 -3.14
CA MET A 161 11.32 13.28 -4.54
C MET A 161 10.03 13.10 -5.36
N HIS A 162 9.82 13.94 -6.37
CA HIS A 162 8.72 13.76 -7.31
C HIS A 162 9.25 13.04 -8.55
N PHE A 163 8.66 11.88 -8.83
CA PHE A 163 8.86 11.14 -10.07
C PHE A 163 7.49 10.67 -10.56
N SER A 164 7.04 11.24 -11.67
CA SER A 164 5.72 10.97 -12.24
C SER A 164 5.69 9.66 -13.04
N ASP A 165 4.54 9.02 -13.20
CA ASP A 165 4.39 7.93 -14.18
C ASP A 165 4.21 8.46 -15.61
N SER A 166 4.04 9.78 -15.76
CA SER A 166 3.78 10.44 -17.03
C SER A 166 4.63 11.71 -17.15
N PRO A 167 5.44 11.86 -18.21
CA PRO A 167 5.57 10.97 -19.37
C PRO A 167 6.31 9.66 -19.00
N LYS A 168 6.37 8.69 -19.93
CA LYS A 168 6.95 7.36 -19.64
C LYS A 168 8.48 7.35 -19.67
N GLU A 169 9.07 8.38 -20.28
CA GLU A 169 10.50 8.64 -20.38
C GLU A 169 11.06 9.08 -19.01
N PRO A 170 11.88 8.25 -18.34
CA PRO A 170 12.39 8.54 -17.00
C PRO A 170 13.19 9.85 -16.92
N GLU A 171 13.87 10.25 -17.99
CA GLU A 171 14.69 11.46 -18.03
C GLU A 171 13.83 12.73 -17.95
N ILE A 172 12.56 12.66 -18.33
CA ILE A 172 11.61 13.76 -18.25
C ILE A 172 10.80 13.66 -16.95
N ALA A 173 10.33 12.44 -16.62
CA ALA A 173 9.50 12.19 -15.45
C ALA A 173 10.26 12.32 -14.12
N PHE A 174 11.56 12.08 -14.13
CA PHE A 174 12.48 12.33 -13.03
C PHE A 174 13.66 13.14 -13.57
N PRO A 175 13.58 14.47 -13.62
CA PRO A 175 14.59 15.28 -14.31
C PRO A 175 15.94 15.29 -13.58
N GLU A 176 17.01 15.58 -14.33
CA GLU A 176 18.38 15.58 -13.79
C GLU A 176 18.54 16.54 -12.61
N GLU A 177 17.87 17.68 -12.63
CA GLU A 177 17.93 18.64 -11.53
C GLU A 177 17.40 18.05 -10.22
N SER A 178 16.39 17.18 -10.27
CA SER A 178 15.88 16.46 -9.09
C SER A 178 16.88 15.44 -8.58
N ARG A 179 17.49 14.66 -9.48
CA ARG A 179 18.56 13.72 -9.12
C ARG A 179 19.77 14.43 -8.51
N ALA A 180 20.20 15.54 -9.11
CA ALA A 180 21.30 16.36 -8.63
C ALA A 180 20.99 16.97 -7.26
N TRP A 181 19.78 17.51 -7.07
CA TRP A 181 19.35 18.06 -5.77
C TRP A 181 19.34 16.99 -4.67
N MET A 182 18.86 15.78 -4.98
CA MET A 182 18.91 14.64 -4.06
C MET A 182 20.37 14.32 -3.68
N THR A 183 21.26 14.17 -4.66
CA THR A 183 22.68 13.86 -4.41
C THR A 183 23.37 14.95 -3.60
N GLN A 184 23.12 16.22 -3.91
CA GLN A 184 23.68 17.37 -3.16
C GLN A 184 23.17 17.40 -1.72
N THR A 185 21.86 17.19 -1.52
CA THR A 185 21.24 17.16 -0.19
C THR A 185 21.78 16.00 0.62
N LEU A 186 21.89 14.81 0.02
CA LEU A 186 22.52 13.65 0.64
C LEU A 186 23.95 13.97 1.03
N ALA A 187 24.77 14.51 0.12
CA ALA A 187 26.16 14.85 0.41
C ALA A 187 26.30 15.77 1.65
N GLY A 188 25.40 16.76 1.80
CA GLY A 188 25.39 17.70 2.92
C GLY A 188 24.92 17.13 4.27
N ILE A 189 24.41 15.90 4.34
CA ILE A 189 23.99 15.28 5.60
C ILE A 189 25.21 14.65 6.31
N GLU A 190 25.56 15.17 7.48
CA GLU A 190 26.45 14.52 8.43
C GLU A 190 25.63 13.58 9.32
N LYS A 191 25.77 12.27 9.13
CA LYS A 191 24.96 11.25 9.81
C LYS A 191 25.56 10.88 11.16
N GLY A 192 24.82 11.14 12.24
CA GLY A 192 25.14 10.66 13.59
C GLY A 192 24.70 9.21 13.86
N GLU A 193 24.96 8.71 15.07
CA GLU A 193 24.63 7.33 15.44
C GLU A 193 23.12 7.05 15.58
N LYS A 194 22.34 8.08 15.93
CA LYS A 194 20.87 8.02 16.03
C LYS A 194 20.19 8.74 14.85
N ASP A 195 20.92 8.88 13.74
CA ASP A 195 20.37 9.47 12.53
C ASP A 195 19.96 8.38 11.55
N LEU A 196 18.76 8.53 10.97
CA LEU A 196 18.27 7.72 9.86
C LEU A 196 18.09 8.60 8.63
N ILE A 197 18.47 8.10 7.46
CA ILE A 197 18.28 8.76 6.17
C ILE A 197 17.25 7.95 5.37
N VAL A 198 16.14 8.59 5.02
CA VAL A 198 15.04 8.01 4.24
C VAL A 198 14.87 8.84 2.97
N VAL A 199 14.88 8.19 1.82
CA VAL A 199 14.69 8.86 0.53
C VAL A 199 13.54 8.18 -0.20
N GLY A 200 12.49 8.93 -0.52
CA GLY A 200 11.32 8.41 -1.22
C GLY A 200 11.10 9.06 -2.57
N ALA A 201 10.68 8.29 -3.56
CA ALA A 201 10.08 8.79 -4.80
C ALA A 201 8.89 7.91 -5.19
N HIS A 202 7.80 8.50 -5.67
CA HIS A 202 6.74 7.76 -6.36
C HIS A 202 7.31 7.27 -7.71
N SER A 203 7.13 6.03 -8.15
CA SER A 203 7.81 5.55 -9.36
C SER A 203 7.06 4.44 -10.08
N ILE A 204 6.87 4.65 -11.38
CA ILE A 204 6.21 3.73 -12.32
C ILE A 204 6.69 2.28 -12.23
N LYS A 205 7.98 2.04 -12.02
CA LYS A 205 8.55 0.69 -11.96
C LYS A 205 8.51 0.09 -10.55
N GLY A 206 8.33 0.93 -9.54
CA GLY A 206 8.40 0.50 -8.15
C GLY A 206 9.81 0.32 -7.60
N TYR A 207 10.81 0.76 -8.36
CA TYR A 207 12.24 0.79 -8.03
C TYR A 207 12.87 1.89 -8.90
N TRP A 208 13.15 3.05 -8.32
CA TRP A 208 13.62 4.22 -9.06
C TRP A 208 15.13 4.44 -8.96
N ASP A 209 15.82 3.72 -8.08
CA ASP A 209 17.27 3.81 -7.94
C ASP A 209 18.02 3.36 -9.21
N ASP A 210 17.40 2.50 -10.02
CA ASP A 210 17.91 2.08 -11.32
C ASP A 210 17.86 3.19 -12.40
N GLU A 211 17.10 4.26 -12.17
CA GLU A 211 17.03 5.44 -13.07
C GLU A 211 18.12 6.47 -12.76
N LEU A 212 18.99 6.19 -11.79
CA LEU A 212 20.12 7.02 -11.43
C LEU A 212 21.37 6.59 -12.19
N ASN A 213 22.24 7.54 -12.49
CA ASN A 213 23.57 7.18 -12.98
C ASN A 213 24.38 6.44 -11.88
N PRO A 214 25.46 5.71 -12.23
CA PRO A 214 26.19 4.88 -11.27
C PRO A 214 26.71 5.61 -10.03
N GLU A 215 27.12 6.88 -10.15
CA GLU A 215 27.65 7.68 -9.04
C GLU A 215 26.52 8.15 -8.11
N GLN A 216 25.41 8.62 -8.68
CA GLN A 216 24.20 9.00 -7.95
C GLN A 216 23.63 7.80 -7.19
N ARG A 217 23.50 6.66 -7.87
CA ARG A 217 23.00 5.41 -7.29
C ARG A 217 23.88 4.94 -6.14
N ARG A 218 25.21 4.96 -6.33
CA ARG A 218 26.17 4.64 -5.27
C ARG A 218 26.00 5.58 -4.07
N THR A 219 25.92 6.89 -4.31
CA THR A 219 25.74 7.88 -3.24
C THR A 219 24.45 7.62 -2.46
N LEU A 220 23.34 7.35 -3.16
CA LEU A 220 22.06 7.02 -2.53
C LEU A 220 22.17 5.76 -1.66
N LEU A 221 22.60 4.64 -2.26
CA LEU A 221 22.53 3.33 -1.61
C LEU A 221 23.56 3.14 -0.47
N HIS A 222 24.66 3.90 -0.47
CA HIS A 222 25.60 3.91 0.66
C HIS A 222 25.24 4.90 1.77
N LYS A 223 24.41 5.91 1.49
CA LYS A 223 24.09 6.96 2.48
C LYS A 223 22.72 6.74 3.13
N ALA A 224 21.72 6.37 2.35
CA ALA A 224 20.39 6.09 2.86
C ALA A 224 20.35 4.83 3.73
N ASP A 225 19.42 4.80 4.67
CA ASP A 225 19.00 3.58 5.38
C ASP A 225 17.80 2.95 4.70
N LEU A 226 16.86 3.78 4.21
CA LEU A 226 15.67 3.33 3.50
C LEU A 226 15.49 4.10 2.19
N VAL A 227 15.20 3.37 1.12
CA VAL A 227 14.85 3.92 -0.20
C VAL A 227 13.43 3.48 -0.54
N LEU A 228 12.50 4.41 -0.57
CA LEU A 228 11.07 4.14 -0.66
C LEU A 228 10.56 4.37 -2.09
N SER A 229 9.67 3.49 -2.54
CA SER A 229 8.95 3.58 -3.80
C SER A 229 7.45 3.35 -3.61
N GLY A 230 6.63 4.02 -4.44
CA GLY A 230 5.18 3.82 -4.54
C GLY A 230 4.73 3.17 -5.86
N THR A 231 3.46 3.37 -6.21
CA THR A 231 2.86 3.26 -7.57
C THR A 231 2.49 1.87 -8.07
N THR A 232 3.34 0.86 -7.91
CA THR A 232 3.00 -0.47 -8.45
C THR A 232 1.91 -1.17 -7.63
N HIS A 233 1.61 -0.60 -6.47
CA HIS A 233 0.73 -1.10 -5.42
C HIS A 233 1.21 -2.45 -4.82
N ASN A 234 2.37 -2.97 -5.24
CA ASN A 234 2.93 -4.23 -4.73
C ASN A 234 3.86 -3.94 -3.56
N PHE A 235 3.71 -4.69 -2.47
CA PHE A 235 4.71 -4.66 -1.43
C PHE A 235 5.93 -5.51 -1.83
N ARG A 236 7.12 -4.93 -1.71
CA ARG A 236 8.38 -5.64 -1.86
C ARG A 236 9.46 -4.98 -1.03
N VAL A 237 10.31 -5.78 -0.40
CA VAL A 237 11.56 -5.34 0.22
C VAL A 237 12.73 -6.06 -0.42
N TRP A 238 13.82 -5.34 -0.69
CA TRP A 238 15.06 -5.93 -1.21
C TRP A 238 16.29 -5.06 -0.89
N VAL A 239 17.46 -5.63 -1.11
CA VAL A 239 18.72 -4.89 -1.22
C VAL A 239 19.18 -5.05 -2.67
N PRO A 240 19.52 -3.95 -3.39
CA PRO A 240 19.99 -4.05 -4.77
C PRO A 240 21.25 -4.90 -4.90
N GLU A 241 21.37 -5.62 -6.01
CA GLU A 241 22.56 -6.44 -6.30
C GLU A 241 23.82 -5.57 -6.33
N GLY A 242 24.89 -6.04 -5.69
CA GLY A 242 26.15 -5.31 -5.55
C GLY A 242 26.16 -4.25 -4.44
N PHE A 243 25.06 -4.11 -3.70
CA PHE A 243 24.93 -3.20 -2.55
C PHE A 243 24.56 -3.95 -1.26
N GLU A 244 24.80 -5.26 -1.19
CA GLU A 244 24.45 -6.10 -0.06
C GLU A 244 25.10 -5.64 1.25
N ASP A 245 26.30 -5.08 1.14
CA ASP A 245 27.08 -4.55 2.25
C ASP A 245 26.74 -3.06 2.54
N GLY A 246 25.85 -2.47 1.75
CA GLY A 246 25.35 -1.11 1.92
C GLY A 246 24.36 -0.97 3.09
N SER A 247 24.04 0.27 3.47
CA SER A 247 23.05 0.55 4.52
C SER A 247 21.61 0.47 4.02
N ALA A 248 21.37 0.78 2.74
CA ALA A 248 20.03 0.97 2.22
C ALA A 248 19.23 -0.33 2.10
N VAL A 249 17.98 -0.28 2.56
CA VAL A 249 16.92 -1.23 2.24
C VAL A 249 15.93 -0.55 1.30
N CYS A 250 15.72 -1.13 0.13
CA CYS A 250 14.74 -0.64 -0.84
C CYS A 250 13.37 -1.25 -0.55
N ILE A 251 12.33 -0.41 -0.56
CA ILE A 251 10.96 -0.80 -0.20
C ILE A 251 10.01 -0.23 -1.25
N ASN A 252 9.28 -1.10 -1.95
CA ASN A 252 8.01 -0.73 -2.56
C ASN A 252 6.92 -0.92 -1.50
N THR A 253 6.22 0.16 -1.20
CA THR A 253 5.43 0.30 0.02
C THR A 253 4.07 -0.39 -0.02
N GLY A 254 3.66 -0.96 -1.16
CA GLY A 254 2.34 -1.56 -1.30
C GLY A 254 1.27 -0.51 -1.52
N ALA A 255 0.05 -0.78 -1.05
CA ALA A 255 -1.05 0.16 -1.13
C ALA A 255 -2.06 -0.09 -0.01
N VAL A 256 -2.58 0.99 0.58
CA VAL A 256 -3.58 0.91 1.65
C VAL A 256 -4.90 0.33 1.14
N ASN A 257 -5.36 0.76 -0.05
CA ASN A 257 -6.70 0.42 -0.56
C ASN A 257 -6.71 -0.28 -1.92
N TYR A 258 -5.64 -0.14 -2.70
CA TYR A 258 -5.64 -0.55 -4.11
C TYR A 258 -4.55 -1.58 -4.40
N PRO A 259 -4.42 -2.70 -3.66
CA PRO A 259 -3.23 -3.54 -3.65
C PRO A 259 -2.83 -4.05 -5.04
N GLY A 260 -1.55 -4.32 -5.20
CA GLY A 260 -0.98 -4.88 -6.41
C GLY A 260 -1.20 -6.39 -6.55
N TYR A 261 -0.60 -6.97 -7.58
CA TYR A 261 -0.62 -8.41 -7.76
C TYR A 261 0.12 -9.11 -6.62
N MET A 262 -0.50 -10.16 -6.05
CA MET A 262 0.10 -10.92 -4.95
C MET A 262 0.49 -10.07 -3.73
N SER A 263 -0.19 -8.94 -3.49
CA SER A 263 -0.09 -8.14 -2.26
C SER A 263 -1.48 -7.98 -1.63
N ALA A 264 -1.54 -7.91 -0.30
CA ALA A 264 -2.76 -7.53 0.41
C ALA A 264 -2.80 -6.00 0.59
N GLU A 265 -3.97 -5.44 0.85
CA GLU A 265 -4.12 -4.09 1.41
C GLU A 265 -3.21 -3.95 2.65
N GLY A 266 -2.38 -2.91 2.70
CA GLY A 266 -1.42 -2.79 3.78
C GLY A 266 -0.61 -1.50 3.80
N TYR A 267 0.18 -1.36 4.84
CA TYR A 267 1.13 -0.27 5.05
C TYR A 267 2.38 -0.80 5.74
N VAL A 268 3.47 -0.02 5.73
CA VAL A 268 4.73 -0.43 6.37
C VAL A 268 4.86 0.24 7.73
N GLU A 269 5.24 -0.52 8.74
CA GLU A 269 5.75 0.00 10.01
C GLU A 269 7.25 -0.27 10.10
N VAL A 270 7.98 0.68 10.66
CA VAL A 270 9.42 0.62 10.85
C VAL A 270 9.75 0.90 12.31
N HIS A 271 10.44 -0.04 12.94
CA HIS A 271 10.91 0.02 14.31
C HIS A 271 12.44 0.05 14.33
N VAL A 272 13.03 1.06 14.96
CA VAL A 272 14.47 1.13 15.23
C VAL A 272 14.69 0.71 16.68
N MET A 273 15.32 -0.43 16.87
CA MET A 273 15.42 -1.09 18.17
C MET A 273 16.54 -0.48 19.03
N GLU A 274 16.35 -0.40 20.35
CA GLU A 274 17.41 -0.08 21.29
C GLU A 274 17.84 -1.32 22.11
N PRO A 275 19.14 -1.44 22.46
CA PRO A 275 20.25 -0.54 22.14
C PRO A 275 20.95 -0.84 20.80
N GLY A 276 20.57 -1.91 20.09
CA GLY A 276 21.33 -2.43 18.94
C GLY A 276 21.24 -1.58 17.68
N GLY A 277 20.21 -0.73 17.55
CA GLY A 277 20.01 0.12 16.38
C GLY A 277 19.58 -0.64 15.13
N GLU A 278 19.24 -1.93 15.24
CA GLU A 278 18.66 -2.67 14.12
C GLU A 278 17.31 -2.07 13.70
N ILE A 279 17.07 -2.06 12.40
CA ILE A 279 15.81 -1.64 11.81
C ILE A 279 14.97 -2.90 11.55
N VAL A 280 13.75 -2.91 12.03
CA VAL A 280 12.76 -3.96 11.82
C VAL A 280 11.61 -3.37 11.05
N GLY A 281 11.29 -3.93 9.88
CA GLY A 281 10.15 -3.49 9.09
C GLY A 281 9.05 -4.56 9.03
N GLN A 282 7.80 -4.12 9.07
CA GLN A 282 6.60 -4.95 8.99
C GLN A 282 5.67 -4.38 7.91
N TYR A 283 5.25 -5.19 6.93
CA TYR A 283 4.12 -4.84 6.06
C TYR A 283 2.82 -5.34 6.70
N VAL A 284 2.14 -4.44 7.40
CA VAL A 284 0.95 -4.75 8.18
C VAL A 284 -0.24 -4.91 7.22
N ASP A 285 -0.81 -6.11 7.21
CA ASP A 285 -1.95 -6.50 6.39
C ASP A 285 -3.26 -5.97 6.98
N LEU A 286 -3.87 -5.00 6.29
CA LEU A 286 -5.11 -4.32 6.70
C LEU A 286 -6.36 -5.14 6.45
N THR A 287 -6.24 -6.31 5.82
CA THR A 287 -7.35 -7.26 5.68
C THR A 287 -7.59 -8.06 6.96
N GLN A 288 -6.65 -8.00 7.90
CA GLN A 288 -6.76 -8.63 9.20
C GLN A 288 -7.59 -7.76 10.13
N THR A 289 -8.24 -8.38 11.12
CA THR A 289 -9.04 -7.67 12.13
C THR A 289 -8.21 -7.22 13.32
N GLU A 290 -6.95 -7.65 13.39
CA GLU A 290 -6.03 -7.36 14.48
C GLU A 290 -4.63 -7.06 13.93
N ARG A 291 -3.97 -6.09 14.57
CA ARG A 291 -2.57 -5.75 14.31
C ARG A 291 -1.67 -6.80 14.95
N ARG A 292 -0.82 -7.44 14.16
CA ARG A 292 0.08 -8.49 14.62
C ARG A 292 1.41 -8.47 13.88
N LEU A 293 2.40 -9.19 14.45
CA LEU A 293 3.69 -9.42 13.80
C LEU A 293 3.48 -10.05 12.43
N GLN A 294 4.37 -9.73 11.50
CA GLN A 294 4.34 -10.24 10.14
C GLN A 294 5.46 -11.26 9.95
N ARG A 295 5.44 -11.95 8.82
CA ARG A 295 6.34 -13.06 8.58
C ARG A 295 6.71 -13.24 7.11
N GLY A 296 7.74 -14.04 6.85
CA GLY A 296 8.30 -14.29 5.53
C GLY A 296 8.62 -12.99 4.79
N ARG A 297 8.10 -12.84 3.57
CA ARG A 297 8.34 -11.65 2.74
C ARG A 297 7.77 -10.35 3.31
N PHE A 298 6.89 -10.39 4.31
CA PHE A 298 6.22 -9.23 4.91
C PHE A 298 6.90 -8.72 6.17
N ALA A 299 8.01 -9.33 6.60
CA ALA A 299 8.80 -8.87 7.73
C ALA A 299 10.28 -8.99 7.41
N TRP A 300 11.06 -8.00 7.84
CA TRP A 300 12.50 -7.98 7.62
C TRP A 300 13.23 -7.35 8.80
N VAL A 301 14.51 -7.70 8.94
CA VAL A 301 15.43 -7.13 9.92
C VAL A 301 16.70 -6.71 9.19
N LYS A 302 17.15 -5.46 9.41
CA LYS A 302 18.42 -4.91 8.96
C LYS A 302 19.24 -4.55 10.20
N PRO A 303 20.17 -5.42 10.64
CA PRO A 303 21.08 -5.07 11.72
C PRO A 303 22.03 -3.95 11.29
N ARG A 304 22.51 -3.16 12.26
CA ARG A 304 23.46 -2.08 11.99
C ARG A 304 24.78 -2.66 11.48
N GLY A 305 25.16 -2.29 10.25
CA GLY A 305 26.39 -2.75 9.61
C GLY A 305 26.38 -4.18 9.07
N ASP A 306 25.22 -4.85 9.04
CA ASP A 306 25.08 -6.22 8.53
C ASP A 306 24.00 -6.28 7.43
N ARG A 307 23.87 -7.43 6.76
CA ARG A 307 22.92 -7.67 5.67
C ARG A 307 21.47 -7.69 6.16
N MET A 308 20.57 -7.17 5.31
CA MET A 308 19.13 -7.33 5.52
C MET A 308 18.76 -8.80 5.36
N ARG A 309 17.80 -9.26 6.17
CA ARG A 309 17.18 -10.58 6.01
C ARG A 309 15.68 -10.51 6.22
N LEU A 310 14.96 -11.37 5.50
CA LEU A 310 13.55 -11.65 5.79
C LEU A 310 13.43 -12.37 7.13
N ALA A 311 12.29 -12.20 7.81
CA ALA A 311 12.08 -12.73 9.15
C ALA A 311 10.71 -13.36 9.31
N ASP A 312 10.65 -14.49 10.01
CA ASP A 312 9.41 -15.10 10.50
C ASP A 312 9.21 -14.75 11.97
N LEU A 313 8.55 -13.62 12.25
CA LEU A 313 8.40 -13.10 13.62
C LEU A 313 7.21 -13.68 14.39
N ARG A 314 6.32 -14.42 13.73
CA ARG A 314 5.25 -15.20 14.38
C ARG A 314 5.08 -16.58 13.70
N PRO A 315 4.44 -17.56 14.37
CA PRO A 315 4.18 -18.86 13.77
C PRO A 315 3.28 -18.73 12.53
N LEU A 316 3.38 -19.72 11.64
CA LEU A 316 2.44 -19.90 10.55
C LEU A 316 1.07 -20.27 11.11
N GLU A 317 0.04 -19.47 10.78
CA GLU A 317 -1.34 -19.79 11.16
C GLU A 317 -2.09 -20.48 10.03
N LYS A 318 -3.20 -21.14 10.39
CA LYS A 318 -4.10 -21.77 9.42
C LYS A 318 -4.63 -20.71 8.46
N GLY A 319 -4.57 -20.99 7.16
CA GLY A 319 -5.04 -20.07 6.14
C GLY A 319 -4.01 -19.07 5.62
N GLU A 320 -2.76 -19.15 6.08
CA GLU A 320 -1.67 -18.28 5.61
C GLU A 320 -0.64 -18.99 4.76
N ASP A 321 -0.63 -20.33 4.78
CA ASP A 321 0.27 -21.12 3.96
C ASP A 321 -0.20 -21.06 2.51
N MET A 322 0.62 -20.46 1.65
CA MET A 322 0.33 -20.33 0.22
C MET A 322 0.30 -21.70 -0.48
N ALA A 323 0.96 -22.72 0.09
CA ALA A 323 0.93 -24.10 -0.39
C ALA A 323 -0.26 -24.92 0.15
N GLU A 324 -1.05 -24.38 1.10
CA GLU A 324 -2.24 -25.06 1.62
C GLU A 324 -3.21 -25.38 0.49
N VAL A 325 -3.63 -26.64 0.38
CA VAL A 325 -4.72 -27.03 -0.52
C VAL A 325 -6.04 -26.55 0.10
N VAL A 326 -6.69 -25.61 -0.58
CA VAL A 326 -7.94 -24.97 -0.14
C VAL A 326 -9.20 -25.58 -0.78
N GLY A 327 -9.02 -26.54 -1.68
CA GLY A 327 -10.11 -27.30 -2.31
C GLY A 327 -9.58 -28.22 -3.41
N THR A 328 -10.43 -29.09 -3.93
CA THR A 328 -10.11 -29.99 -5.06
C THR A 328 -11.22 -29.93 -6.09
N LEU A 329 -10.87 -29.65 -7.35
CA LEU A 329 -11.83 -29.60 -8.45
C LEU A 329 -11.83 -30.91 -9.24
N LYS A 330 -13.02 -31.45 -9.53
CA LYS A 330 -13.15 -32.61 -10.41
C LYS A 330 -12.78 -32.27 -11.86
N ASP A 331 -13.27 -31.13 -12.33
CA ASP A 331 -13.10 -30.63 -13.69
C ASP A 331 -12.52 -29.23 -13.66
N SER A 332 -11.79 -28.84 -14.71
CA SER A 332 -11.30 -27.47 -14.84
C SER A 332 -12.45 -26.47 -14.99
N VAL A 333 -12.30 -25.28 -14.43
CA VAL A 333 -13.29 -24.19 -14.53
C VAL A 333 -12.69 -23.01 -15.26
N SER A 334 -13.36 -22.52 -16.31
CA SER A 334 -12.89 -21.37 -17.09
C SER A 334 -12.97 -20.07 -16.27
N ALA A 335 -12.17 -19.06 -16.63
CA ALA A 335 -12.24 -17.74 -15.98
C ALA A 335 -13.64 -17.11 -16.05
N ARG A 336 -14.35 -17.32 -17.18
CA ARG A 336 -15.71 -16.81 -17.39
C ARG A 336 -16.72 -17.51 -16.48
N ASP A 337 -16.67 -18.84 -16.41
CA ASP A 337 -17.58 -19.61 -15.56
C ASP A 337 -17.30 -19.31 -14.09
N LEU A 338 -16.02 -19.23 -13.70
CA LEU A 338 -15.61 -18.86 -12.35
C LEU A 338 -16.11 -17.47 -11.97
N SER A 339 -15.95 -16.46 -12.84
CA SER A 339 -16.48 -15.10 -12.61
C SER A 339 -18.00 -15.11 -12.39
N ARG A 340 -18.74 -15.86 -13.21
CA ARG A 340 -20.21 -15.99 -13.09
C ARG A 340 -20.59 -16.60 -11.75
N GLU A 341 -19.94 -17.69 -11.37
CA GLU A 341 -20.26 -18.41 -10.14
C GLU A 341 -19.85 -17.66 -8.88
N LEU A 342 -18.69 -17.01 -8.88
CA LEU A 342 -18.27 -16.13 -7.78
C LEU A 342 -19.21 -14.93 -7.63
N SER A 343 -19.63 -14.31 -8.74
CA SER A 343 -20.62 -13.22 -8.69
C SER A 343 -21.95 -13.70 -8.09
N ALA A 344 -22.41 -14.90 -8.45
CA ALA A 344 -23.62 -15.49 -7.86
C ALA A 344 -23.45 -15.76 -6.35
N LEU A 345 -22.29 -16.30 -5.93
CA LEU A 345 -21.98 -16.54 -4.52
C LEU A 345 -21.89 -15.21 -3.73
N LEU A 346 -21.26 -14.19 -4.29
CA LEU A 346 -21.18 -12.86 -3.68
C LEU A 346 -22.58 -12.27 -3.48
N LYS A 347 -23.43 -12.36 -4.51
CA LYS A 347 -24.83 -11.93 -4.44
C LYS A 347 -25.57 -12.63 -3.31
N ALA A 348 -25.42 -13.96 -3.21
CA ALA A 348 -26.06 -14.76 -2.16
C ALA A 348 -25.55 -14.40 -0.75
N LYS A 349 -24.23 -14.19 -0.59
CA LYS A 349 -23.62 -13.85 0.71
C LYS A 349 -23.98 -12.45 1.21
N THR A 350 -24.16 -11.50 0.30
CA THR A 350 -24.41 -10.09 0.66
C THR A 350 -25.90 -9.72 0.64
N GLY A 351 -26.73 -10.55 0.00
CA GLY A 351 -28.12 -10.21 -0.31
C GLY A 351 -28.24 -9.01 -1.27
N ALA A 352 -27.18 -8.72 -2.04
CA ALA A 352 -27.21 -7.66 -3.03
C ALA A 352 -28.17 -7.98 -4.18
N ASP A 353 -28.70 -6.96 -4.84
CA ASP A 353 -29.59 -7.14 -5.99
C ASP A 353 -28.78 -7.51 -7.24
N ALA A 354 -27.55 -7.04 -7.32
CA ALA A 354 -26.58 -7.40 -8.35
C ALA A 354 -25.18 -7.54 -7.75
N ALA A 355 -24.34 -8.35 -8.39
CA ALA A 355 -22.97 -8.54 -7.96
C ALA A 355 -22.06 -8.80 -9.16
N GLN A 356 -20.80 -8.37 -9.07
CA GLN A 356 -19.76 -8.64 -10.05
C GLN A 356 -18.46 -8.99 -9.36
N VAL A 357 -17.85 -10.10 -9.78
CA VAL A 357 -16.48 -10.48 -9.45
C VAL A 357 -15.81 -10.99 -10.73
N GLY A 358 -14.63 -10.45 -11.03
CA GLY A 358 -13.88 -10.79 -12.24
C GLY A 358 -12.70 -11.69 -11.95
N ALA A 359 -12.73 -12.93 -12.46
CA ALA A 359 -11.57 -13.81 -12.49
C ALA A 359 -10.73 -13.54 -13.75
N ARG A 360 -9.42 -13.36 -13.58
CA ARG A 360 -8.45 -13.21 -14.67
C ARG A 360 -8.14 -14.56 -15.32
N THR A 361 -8.02 -15.61 -14.52
CA THR A 361 -7.72 -16.96 -14.99
C THR A 361 -8.74 -17.97 -14.46
N GLY A 362 -8.84 -19.11 -15.13
CA GLY A 362 -9.58 -20.26 -14.63
C GLY A 362 -8.78 -21.04 -13.58
N LEU A 363 -9.35 -22.17 -13.16
CA LEU A 363 -8.69 -23.15 -12.29
C LEU A 363 -8.62 -24.52 -12.99
N PRO A 364 -7.47 -25.22 -12.95
CA PRO A 364 -7.38 -26.58 -13.47
C PRO A 364 -8.14 -27.58 -12.56
N ALA A 365 -8.40 -28.77 -13.09
CA ALA A 365 -8.82 -29.90 -12.26
C ALA A 365 -7.71 -30.31 -11.29
N GLY A 366 -8.09 -30.92 -10.16
CA GLY A 366 -7.20 -31.38 -9.11
C GLY A 366 -7.12 -30.44 -7.91
N PRO A 367 -6.10 -30.63 -7.04
CA PRO A 367 -5.91 -29.80 -5.84
C PRO A 367 -5.65 -28.34 -6.21
N VAL A 368 -6.34 -27.42 -5.55
CA VAL A 368 -6.16 -25.97 -5.68
C VAL A 368 -5.48 -25.46 -4.43
N THR A 369 -4.27 -24.91 -4.56
CA THR A 369 -3.57 -24.27 -3.45
C THR A 369 -4.07 -22.84 -3.22
N ARG A 370 -3.82 -22.29 -2.04
CA ARG A 370 -4.11 -20.89 -1.72
C ARG A 370 -3.41 -19.92 -2.68
N GLU A 371 -2.18 -20.23 -3.09
CA GLU A 371 -1.49 -19.46 -4.13
C GLU A 371 -2.23 -19.52 -5.48
N ALA A 372 -2.64 -20.71 -5.92
CA ALA A 372 -3.41 -20.84 -7.16
C ALA A 372 -4.72 -20.04 -7.07
N ALA A 373 -5.38 -20.05 -5.92
CA ALA A 373 -6.58 -19.25 -5.66
C ALA A 373 -6.30 -17.74 -5.73
N TRP A 374 -5.18 -17.25 -5.20
CA TRP A 374 -4.77 -15.85 -5.34
C TRP A 374 -4.53 -15.45 -6.79
N ARG A 375 -3.85 -16.31 -7.57
CA ARG A 375 -3.49 -16.03 -8.97
C ARG A 375 -4.69 -15.95 -9.91
N VAL A 376 -5.87 -16.43 -9.49
CA VAL A 376 -7.13 -16.25 -10.21
C VAL A 376 -7.45 -14.77 -10.43
N PHE A 377 -7.10 -13.93 -9.47
CA PHE A 377 -7.41 -12.51 -9.51
C PHE A 377 -6.18 -11.69 -9.92
N LEU A 378 -6.41 -10.53 -10.53
CA LEU A 378 -5.33 -9.59 -10.84
C LEU A 378 -4.75 -8.96 -9.56
N LYS A 379 -5.60 -8.76 -8.57
CA LYS A 379 -5.34 -8.16 -7.26
C LYS A 379 -6.29 -8.86 -6.29
N ASN A 380 -5.93 -9.05 -5.02
CA ASN A 380 -6.84 -9.65 -4.05
C ASN A 380 -7.58 -8.53 -3.31
N ARG A 381 -8.74 -8.10 -3.83
CA ARG A 381 -9.42 -6.90 -3.36
C ARG A 381 -10.51 -7.23 -2.34
N ASN A 382 -10.79 -6.29 -1.44
CA ASN A 382 -12.02 -6.32 -0.66
C ASN A 382 -13.27 -6.11 -1.54
N LEU A 383 -14.34 -6.84 -1.21
CA LEU A 383 -15.64 -6.75 -1.84
C LEU A 383 -16.57 -5.93 -0.94
N MET A 384 -17.29 -4.99 -1.53
CA MET A 384 -18.16 -4.06 -0.82
C MET A 384 -19.52 -3.97 -1.50
N VAL A 385 -20.50 -3.45 -0.77
CA VAL A 385 -21.85 -3.20 -1.29
C VAL A 385 -22.08 -1.68 -1.36
N VAL A 386 -22.54 -1.21 -2.52
CA VAL A 386 -22.93 0.19 -2.73
C VAL A 386 -24.44 0.28 -3.01
N ARG A 387 -25.08 1.25 -2.38
CA ARG A 387 -26.50 1.58 -2.58
C ARG A 387 -26.64 2.59 -3.71
N VAL A 388 -27.12 2.13 -4.85
CA VAL A 388 -27.29 2.95 -6.06
C VAL A 388 -28.76 3.36 -6.16
N PRO A 389 -29.08 4.67 -6.20
CA PRO A 389 -30.46 5.13 -6.36
C PRO A 389 -31.11 4.53 -7.59
N ARG A 390 -32.41 4.25 -7.51
CA ARG A 390 -33.19 3.62 -8.59
C ARG A 390 -33.03 4.34 -9.94
N ALA A 391 -32.98 5.67 -9.92
CA ALA A 391 -32.80 6.48 -11.13
C ALA A 391 -31.44 6.27 -11.84
N GLN A 392 -30.43 5.75 -11.15
CA GLN A 392 -29.09 5.46 -11.68
C GLN A 392 -28.84 3.97 -11.92
N ALA A 393 -29.78 3.10 -11.51
CA ALA A 393 -29.61 1.65 -11.54
C ALA A 393 -29.30 1.11 -12.93
N ASP A 394 -30.06 1.52 -13.95
CA ASP A 394 -29.87 1.03 -15.33
C ASP A 394 -28.53 1.48 -15.92
N SER A 395 -28.11 2.73 -15.64
CA SER A 395 -26.81 3.27 -16.06
C SER A 395 -25.65 2.49 -15.44
N VAL A 396 -25.69 2.28 -14.12
CA VAL A 396 -24.63 1.55 -13.40
C VAL A 396 -24.57 0.09 -13.84
N THR A 397 -25.72 -0.59 -13.91
CA THR A 397 -25.77 -2.00 -14.32
C THR A 397 -25.31 -2.19 -15.76
N ALA A 398 -25.66 -1.29 -16.68
CA ALA A 398 -25.16 -1.32 -18.06
C ALA A 398 -23.63 -1.14 -18.13
N ARG A 399 -23.05 -0.20 -17.38
CA ARG A 399 -21.59 0.01 -17.32
C ARG A 399 -20.85 -1.22 -16.75
N LEU A 400 -21.42 -1.84 -15.72
CA LEU A 400 -20.90 -3.08 -15.15
C LEU A 400 -21.20 -4.33 -16.00
N ARG A 401 -21.97 -4.19 -17.09
CA ARG A 401 -22.44 -5.30 -17.95
C ARG A 401 -23.20 -6.37 -17.17
N LEU A 402 -24.00 -5.92 -16.20
CA LEU A 402 -24.87 -6.78 -15.40
C LEU A 402 -26.22 -6.96 -16.09
N GLY A 403 -26.86 -8.10 -15.83
CA GLY A 403 -28.24 -8.34 -16.29
C GLY A 403 -29.24 -7.38 -15.61
N PRO A 404 -30.46 -7.28 -16.15
CA PRO A 404 -31.50 -6.44 -15.57
C PRO A 404 -31.79 -6.86 -14.11
N VAL A 405 -31.97 -5.86 -13.25
CA VAL A 405 -32.17 -6.04 -11.82
C VAL A 405 -33.63 -5.75 -11.47
N ALA A 406 -34.28 -6.66 -10.75
CA ALA A 406 -35.64 -6.43 -10.26
C ALA A 406 -35.62 -5.37 -9.15
N LEU A 407 -36.15 -4.18 -9.45
CA LEU A 407 -36.09 -3.03 -8.55
C LEU A 407 -37.14 -3.14 -7.42
N LYS A 408 -36.67 -3.37 -6.19
CA LYS A 408 -37.50 -3.29 -4.97
C LYS A 408 -37.03 -2.11 -4.11
N GLY A 409 -37.84 -1.05 -4.04
CA GLY A 409 -37.54 0.15 -3.26
C GLY A 409 -36.81 1.25 -4.04
N ASP A 410 -36.17 2.16 -3.29
CA ASP A 410 -35.60 3.42 -3.78
C ASP A 410 -34.15 3.31 -4.26
N PHE A 411 -33.48 2.21 -3.94
CA PHE A 411 -32.12 1.91 -4.36
C PHE A 411 -31.97 0.43 -4.71
N ILE A 412 -30.95 0.11 -5.50
CA ILE A 412 -30.42 -1.24 -5.62
C ILE A 412 -29.13 -1.36 -4.82
N ARG A 413 -28.84 -2.56 -4.33
CA ARG A 413 -27.59 -2.93 -3.69
C ARG A 413 -26.71 -3.62 -4.73
N VAL A 414 -25.52 -3.09 -4.97
CA VAL A 414 -24.58 -3.63 -5.95
C VAL A 414 -23.29 -4.05 -5.23
N ALA A 415 -22.95 -5.34 -5.27
CA ALA A 415 -21.74 -5.87 -4.64
C ALA A 415 -20.59 -6.00 -5.67
N VAL A 416 -19.49 -5.28 -5.45
CA VAL A 416 -18.34 -5.21 -6.38
C VAL A 416 -17.01 -5.09 -5.63
N PRO A 417 -15.85 -5.33 -6.29
CA PRO A 417 -14.54 -5.07 -5.69
C PRO A 417 -14.31 -3.58 -5.42
N HIS A 418 -13.59 -3.25 -4.34
CA HIS A 418 -13.40 -1.88 -3.84
C HIS A 418 -13.03 -0.84 -4.92
N PRO A 419 -12.06 -1.06 -5.84
CA PRO A 419 -11.77 -0.07 -6.88
C PRO A 419 -12.96 0.24 -7.81
N THR A 420 -13.84 -0.75 -8.02
CA THR A 420 -15.07 -0.59 -8.81
C THR A 420 -16.12 0.22 -8.04
N VAL A 421 -16.07 0.23 -6.70
CA VAL A 421 -16.95 1.07 -5.88
C VAL A 421 -16.68 2.53 -6.18
N SER A 422 -15.42 2.97 -6.17
CA SER A 422 -15.02 4.36 -6.47
C SER A 422 -15.50 4.79 -7.87
N GLU A 423 -15.41 3.89 -8.86
CA GLU A 423 -15.97 4.11 -10.19
C GLU A 423 -17.50 4.24 -10.18
N VAL A 424 -18.21 3.35 -9.49
CA VAL A 424 -19.68 3.41 -9.37
C VAL A 424 -20.12 4.70 -8.68
N LEU A 425 -19.42 5.13 -7.62
CA LEU A 425 -19.68 6.38 -6.94
C LEU A 425 -19.54 7.56 -7.91
N ALA A 426 -18.44 7.62 -8.66
CA ALA A 426 -18.21 8.66 -9.66
C ALA A 426 -19.26 8.65 -10.78
N TRP A 427 -19.60 7.48 -11.33
CA TRP A 427 -20.58 7.37 -12.42
C TRP A 427 -21.99 7.78 -12.01
N ALA A 428 -22.38 7.47 -10.78
CA ALA A 428 -23.71 7.75 -10.26
C ALA A 428 -23.80 9.08 -9.49
N GLY A 429 -22.70 9.84 -9.38
CA GLY A 429 -22.64 11.09 -8.61
C GLY A 429 -22.92 10.89 -7.11
N LEU A 430 -22.43 9.78 -6.55
CA LEU A 430 -22.65 9.40 -5.16
C LEU A 430 -21.41 9.70 -4.32
N THR A 431 -21.61 9.72 -3.00
CA THR A 431 -20.53 9.78 -2.01
C THR A 431 -20.36 8.44 -1.31
N HIS A 432 -19.29 8.26 -0.55
CA HIS A 432 -19.01 7.07 0.26
C HIS A 432 -20.11 6.75 1.27
N ARG A 433 -21.01 7.70 1.58
CA ARG A 433 -22.24 7.41 2.36
C ARG A 433 -23.16 6.37 1.68
N ALA A 434 -23.03 6.19 0.37
CA ALA A 434 -23.75 5.16 -0.36
C ALA A 434 -23.18 3.76 -0.13
N VAL A 435 -21.91 3.64 0.26
CA VAL A 435 -21.25 2.37 0.59
C VAL A 435 -21.79 1.86 1.92
N GLU A 436 -22.10 0.56 1.98
CA GLU A 436 -22.53 -0.06 3.22
C GLU A 436 -21.35 -0.15 4.19
N PRO A 437 -21.54 0.27 5.45
CA PRO A 437 -20.44 0.37 6.40
C PRO A 437 -19.87 -1.02 6.73
N GLN A 438 -18.55 -1.08 6.87
CA GLN A 438 -17.81 -2.22 7.40
C GLN A 438 -17.15 -1.80 8.71
N GLY A 439 -17.34 -2.58 9.76
CA GLY A 439 -16.71 -2.34 11.06
C GLY A 439 -15.22 -2.69 11.03
N ILE A 440 -14.42 -1.99 11.83
CA ILE A 440 -12.97 -2.21 11.95
C ILE A 440 -12.61 -3.67 12.33
N ARG A 441 -13.54 -4.40 12.96
CA ARG A 441 -13.38 -5.80 13.36
C ARG A 441 -14.02 -6.81 12.40
N ASP A 442 -14.58 -6.36 11.29
CA ASP A 442 -15.20 -7.25 10.30
C ASP A 442 -14.11 -7.75 9.35
N TYR A 443 -13.90 -9.06 9.20
CA TYR A 443 -12.89 -9.61 8.27
C TYR A 443 -13.04 -9.17 6.80
N GLY A 444 -14.13 -8.47 6.46
CA GLY A 444 -14.49 -8.16 5.09
C GLY A 444 -14.78 -9.44 4.32
N LEU A 445 -14.91 -9.30 3.01
CA LEU A 445 -14.99 -10.44 2.11
C LEU A 445 -14.04 -10.17 0.96
N ARG A 446 -12.88 -10.82 0.95
CA ARG A 446 -11.93 -10.68 -0.17
C ARG A 446 -12.31 -11.59 -1.33
N GLU A 447 -11.82 -11.25 -2.51
CA GLU A 447 -11.93 -12.10 -3.70
C GLU A 447 -11.40 -13.52 -3.45
N VAL A 448 -10.23 -13.66 -2.81
CA VAL A 448 -9.69 -14.99 -2.47
C VAL A 448 -10.57 -15.73 -1.46
N ASP A 449 -11.12 -15.06 -0.44
CA ASP A 449 -11.95 -15.71 0.57
C ASP A 449 -13.28 -16.17 -0.03
N LEU A 450 -13.82 -15.40 -0.97
CA LEU A 450 -15.00 -15.78 -1.75
C LEU A 450 -14.71 -17.04 -2.60
N LEU A 451 -13.53 -17.12 -3.23
CA LEU A 451 -13.12 -18.29 -4.00
C LEU A 451 -12.91 -19.52 -3.12
N VAL A 452 -12.26 -19.37 -1.97
CA VAL A 452 -12.10 -20.47 -1.00
C VAL A 452 -13.47 -20.93 -0.49
N ALA A 453 -14.40 -20.01 -0.20
CA ALA A 453 -15.76 -20.37 0.17
C ALA A 453 -16.51 -21.09 -0.95
N TRP A 454 -16.30 -20.71 -2.21
CA TRP A 454 -16.87 -21.40 -3.37
C TRP A 454 -16.30 -22.82 -3.54
N LEU A 455 -14.98 -22.99 -3.37
CA LEU A 455 -14.31 -24.30 -3.41
C LEU A 455 -14.85 -25.23 -2.31
N ASN A 456 -15.06 -24.72 -1.09
CA ASN A 456 -15.58 -25.49 0.04
C ASN A 456 -17.06 -25.89 -0.10
N GLY A 457 -17.80 -25.24 -1.01
CA GLY A 457 -19.21 -25.54 -1.27
C GLY A 457 -19.44 -26.53 -2.40
N ARG A 458 -18.38 -27.07 -3.01
CA ARG A 458 -18.42 -27.96 -4.18
C ARG A 458 -18.13 -29.41 -3.88
#